data_AF-A0A6J4YAT4-F1
#
_entry.id   AF-A0A6J4YAT4-F1
#
_cell.length_a   1.000
_cell.length_b   1.000
_cell.length_c   1.000
_cell.angle_alpha   90.00
_cell.angle_beta   90.00
_cell.angle_gamma   90.00
#
_symmetry.space_group_name_H-M   'P 1'
#
loop_
_entity.id
_entity.type
_entity.pdbx_description
1 polymer ?
#
loop_
_entity_poly.entity_id
_entity_poly.type
_entity_poly.pdbx_seq_one_letter_code
_entity_poly.pdbx_strand_id
1 'polypeptide(L)'
;MAKLGGLRAVGKTAAEAKQIYDDCLALEDAGVWAIELECVPAELGKKIAERVSVPVISVGSGPYCDGQYLNLYDALGLLKEFKPRFAKRYVKFYSEGVNALKKFKDDVRTGSFPDKNVSIKIDDNEWQKFEELLRET
;
A
#
# COMPACT_ATOMS: atom_id res chain seq x y z
N MET A 1 7.83 -5.83 -13.63
CA MET A 1 8.51 -4.61 -13.16
C MET A 1 9.85 -4.31 -13.86
N ALA A 2 10.78 -5.25 -14.07
CA ALA A 2 12.12 -4.95 -14.63
C ALA A 2 12.19 -4.56 -16.13
N LYS A 3 11.18 -4.82 -16.95
CA LYS A 3 11.20 -4.52 -18.40
C LYS A 3 10.88 -3.06 -18.79
N LEU A 4 10.33 -2.24 -17.88
CA LEU A 4 9.77 -0.91 -18.23
C LEU A 4 10.55 0.30 -17.67
N GLY A 5 11.65 0.10 -16.94
CA GLY A 5 12.53 1.21 -16.54
C GLY A 5 11.91 2.25 -15.59
N GLY A 6 10.92 1.86 -14.78
CA GLY A 6 10.27 2.71 -13.78
C GLY A 6 8.78 2.97 -14.05
N LEU A 7 8.18 3.85 -13.23
CA LEU A 7 6.79 4.30 -13.32
C LEU A 7 6.58 5.13 -14.61
N ARG A 8 6.22 4.45 -15.70
CA ARG A 8 5.93 5.05 -17.00
C ARG A 8 4.51 4.71 -17.44
N ALA A 9 3.78 5.71 -17.89
CA ALA A 9 2.50 5.50 -18.54
C ALA A 9 2.67 4.77 -19.88
N VAL A 10 1.87 3.73 -20.08
CA VAL A 10 1.84 2.82 -21.25
C VAL A 10 0.51 2.95 -21.99
N GLY A 11 0.41 2.41 -23.21
CA GLY A 11 -0.82 2.53 -24.01
C GLY A 11 -0.99 3.88 -24.69
N LYS A 12 0.11 4.63 -24.90
CA LYS A 12 0.06 5.97 -25.51
C LYS A 12 0.06 5.94 -27.03
N THR A 13 0.45 4.82 -27.62
CA THR A 13 0.37 4.58 -29.06
C THR A 13 -0.76 3.62 -29.35
N ALA A 14 -1.31 3.67 -30.57
CA ALA A 14 -2.37 2.75 -30.97
C ALA A 14 -1.97 1.27 -30.83
N ALA A 15 -0.71 0.94 -31.13
CA ALA A 15 -0.18 -0.42 -31.00
C ALA A 15 -0.13 -0.87 -29.52
N GLU A 16 0.42 -0.03 -28.62
CA GLU A 16 0.43 -0.35 -27.18
C GLU A 16 -1.00 -0.44 -26.61
N ALA A 17 -1.89 0.47 -27.01
CA ALA A 17 -3.28 0.48 -26.55
C ALA A 17 -4.04 -0.78 -27.00
N LYS A 18 -3.83 -1.22 -28.25
CA LYS A 18 -4.41 -2.45 -28.78
C LYS A 18 -3.88 -3.68 -28.02
N GLN A 19 -2.58 -3.73 -27.77
CA GLN A 19 -1.98 -4.83 -27.00
C GLN A 19 -2.59 -4.92 -25.60
N ILE A 20 -2.66 -3.80 -24.86
CA ILE A 20 -3.24 -3.78 -23.51
C ILE A 20 -4.72 -4.21 -23.54
N TYR A 21 -5.47 -3.74 -24.54
CA TYR A 21 -6.87 -4.13 -24.70
C TYR A 21 -7.02 -5.64 -24.93
N ASP A 22 -6.21 -6.22 -25.82
CA ASP A 22 -6.23 -7.66 -26.10
C ASP A 22 -5.78 -8.49 -24.89
N ASP A 23 -4.78 -8.01 -24.15
CA ASP A 23 -4.32 -8.64 -22.91
C ASP A 23 -5.44 -8.68 -21.87
N CYS A 24 -6.23 -7.61 -21.75
CA CYS A 24 -7.38 -7.58 -20.83
C CYS A 24 -8.47 -8.59 -21.22
N LEU A 25 -8.74 -8.75 -22.53
CA LEU A 25 -9.66 -9.78 -23.02
C LEU A 25 -9.13 -11.19 -22.74
N ALA A 26 -7.84 -11.41 -22.97
CA ALA A 26 -7.21 -12.70 -22.70
C ALA A 26 -7.22 -13.05 -21.20
N LEU A 27 -7.05 -12.06 -20.33
CA LEU A 27 -7.18 -12.23 -18.88
C LEU A 27 -8.62 -12.59 -18.47
N GLU A 28 -9.62 -11.89 -19.03
CA GLU A 28 -11.04 -12.23 -18.83
C GLU A 28 -11.34 -13.67 -19.29
N ASP A 29 -10.90 -14.06 -20.49
CA ASP A 29 -11.08 -15.40 -21.03
C ASP A 29 -10.38 -16.48 -20.17
N ALA A 30 -9.28 -16.11 -19.50
CA ALA A 30 -8.58 -16.98 -18.54
C ALA A 30 -9.31 -17.11 -17.20
N GLY A 31 -10.40 -16.37 -16.97
CA GLY A 31 -11.25 -16.47 -15.79
C GLY A 31 -10.77 -15.65 -14.59
N VAL A 32 -10.05 -14.55 -14.82
CA VAL A 32 -9.71 -13.64 -13.71
C VAL A 32 -10.98 -13.03 -13.11
N TRP A 33 -10.95 -12.77 -11.80
CA TRP A 33 -12.10 -12.14 -11.13
C TRP A 33 -12.14 -10.62 -11.33
N ALA A 34 -10.99 -9.97 -11.53
CA ALA A 34 -10.89 -8.52 -11.75
C ALA A 34 -9.58 -8.19 -12.50
N ILE A 35 -9.53 -7.00 -13.08
CA ILE A 35 -8.36 -6.47 -13.81
C ILE A 35 -7.96 -5.14 -13.18
N GLU A 36 -6.67 -4.98 -12.88
CA GLU A 36 -6.10 -3.70 -12.47
C GLU A 36 -5.40 -3.02 -13.65
N LEU A 37 -5.73 -1.76 -13.91
CA LEU A 37 -5.09 -0.93 -14.92
C LEU A 37 -4.25 0.16 -14.27
N GLU A 38 -2.94 0.09 -14.44
CA GLU A 38 -1.99 1.08 -13.91
C GLU A 38 -1.44 1.99 -15.02
N CYS A 39 -1.57 3.31 -14.85
CA CYS A 39 -1.00 4.34 -15.72
C CYS A 39 -1.34 4.22 -17.21
N VAL A 40 -2.56 3.83 -17.58
CA VAL A 40 -3.03 3.86 -18.97
C VAL A 40 -3.84 5.14 -19.26
N PRO A 41 -3.95 5.60 -20.52
CA PRO A 41 -4.83 6.72 -20.86
C PRO A 41 -6.27 6.48 -20.42
N ALA A 42 -6.92 7.52 -19.89
CA ALA A 42 -8.28 7.42 -19.34
C ALA A 42 -9.31 6.92 -20.35
N GLU A 43 -9.16 7.27 -21.63
CA GLU A 43 -10.04 6.80 -22.71
C GLU A 43 -9.88 5.30 -22.97
N LEU A 44 -8.66 4.77 -22.86
CA LEU A 44 -8.41 3.34 -22.96
C LEU A 44 -8.98 2.60 -21.74
N GLY A 45 -8.76 3.12 -20.53
CA GLY A 45 -9.34 2.56 -19.30
C GLY A 45 -10.86 2.49 -19.35
N LYS A 46 -11.51 3.56 -19.85
CA LYS A 46 -12.96 3.56 -20.13
C LYS A 46 -13.35 2.48 -21.12
N LYS A 47 -12.65 2.39 -22.25
CA LYS A 47 -12.96 1.44 -23.32
C LYS A 47 -12.85 -0.02 -22.87
N ILE A 48 -11.87 -0.32 -22.01
CA ILE A 48 -11.69 -1.65 -21.42
C ILE A 48 -12.80 -1.94 -20.42
N ALA A 49 -13.09 -1.03 -19.49
CA ALA A 49 -14.16 -1.19 -18.49
C ALA A 49 -15.55 -1.39 -19.12
N GLU A 50 -15.83 -0.72 -20.25
CA GLU A 50 -17.08 -0.93 -21.00
C GLU A 50 -17.12 -2.26 -21.76
N ARG A 51 -15.97 -2.90 -21.99
CA ARG A 51 -15.85 -4.10 -22.84
C ARG A 51 -15.87 -5.39 -22.04
N VAL A 52 -15.12 -5.46 -20.94
CA VAL A 52 -15.02 -6.67 -20.13
C VAL A 52 -16.19 -6.73 -19.14
N SER A 53 -16.57 -7.93 -18.73
CA SER A 53 -17.62 -8.20 -17.75
C SER A 53 -17.12 -8.23 -16.31
N VAL A 54 -15.79 -8.38 -16.12
CA VAL A 54 -15.14 -8.39 -14.81
C VAL A 54 -14.82 -6.97 -14.33
N PRO A 55 -14.85 -6.70 -13.01
CA PRO A 55 -14.48 -5.40 -12.47
C PRO A 55 -13.09 -4.92 -12.91
N VAL A 56 -13.01 -3.65 -13.31
CA VAL A 56 -11.77 -2.98 -13.67
C VAL A 56 -11.41 -1.94 -12.60
N ILE A 57 -10.22 -2.07 -12.01
CA ILE A 57 -9.71 -1.18 -10.97
C ILE A 57 -8.65 -0.26 -11.56
N SER A 58 -8.86 1.05 -11.44
CA SER A 58 -7.94 2.07 -11.97
C SER A 58 -6.90 2.49 -10.94
N VAL A 59 -5.65 2.56 -11.40
CA VAL A 59 -4.53 3.20 -10.69
C VAL A 59 -3.90 4.23 -11.61
N GLY A 60 -4.46 5.44 -11.61
CA GLY A 60 -4.04 6.48 -12.53
C GLY A 60 -4.47 6.26 -13.98
N SER A 61 -5.54 5.47 -14.18
CA SER A 61 -6.08 5.09 -15.49
C SER A 61 -7.43 5.73 -15.79
N GLY A 62 -7.70 6.87 -15.14
CA GLY A 62 -8.93 7.63 -15.26
C GLY A 62 -10.05 7.18 -14.29
N PRO A 63 -11.12 7.97 -14.19
CA PRO A 63 -12.21 7.75 -13.25
C PRO A 63 -13.30 6.79 -13.78
N TYR A 64 -13.16 6.29 -15.01
CA TYR A 64 -14.23 5.58 -15.72
C TYR A 64 -14.26 4.07 -15.47
N CYS A 65 -13.30 3.54 -14.71
CA CYS A 65 -13.29 2.13 -14.30
C CYS A 65 -14.13 1.94 -13.02
N ASP A 66 -14.53 0.70 -12.75
CA ASP A 66 -15.49 0.33 -11.67
C ASP A 66 -14.96 0.64 -10.26
N GLY A 67 -13.64 0.59 -10.10
CA GLY A 67 -12.98 0.93 -8.85
C GLY A 67 -11.77 1.82 -9.04
N GLN A 68 -11.33 2.41 -7.94
CA GLN A 68 -10.14 3.25 -7.87
C GLN A 68 -9.24 2.75 -6.75
N TYR A 69 -7.96 2.58 -7.04
CA TYR A 69 -6.95 2.27 -6.04
C TYR A 69 -5.93 3.40 -5.95
N LEU A 70 -5.55 3.70 -4.71
CA LEU A 70 -4.48 4.65 -4.38
C LEU A 70 -3.72 4.08 -3.18
N ASN A 71 -2.40 4.07 -3.26
CA ASN A 71 -1.56 3.63 -2.16
C ASN A 71 -1.79 4.50 -0.92
N LEU A 72 -2.02 3.87 0.24
CA LEU A 72 -2.29 4.56 1.50
C LEU A 72 -1.18 5.55 1.88
N TYR A 73 0.09 5.18 1.66
CA TYR A 73 1.22 6.04 2.02
C TYR A 73 1.33 7.28 1.14
N ASP A 74 0.95 7.15 -0.13
CA ASP A 74 0.83 8.30 -1.03
C ASP A 74 -0.33 9.19 -0.61
N ALA A 75 -1.48 8.61 -0.26
CA ALA A 75 -2.65 9.35 0.22
C ALA A 75 -2.34 10.14 1.50
N LEU A 76 -1.63 9.53 2.45
CA LEU A 76 -1.23 10.16 3.71
C LEU A 76 -0.01 11.09 3.57
N GLY A 77 0.70 11.05 2.44
CA GLY A 77 1.92 11.85 2.24
C GLY A 77 3.04 11.47 3.22
N LEU A 78 3.22 10.17 3.43
CA LEU A 78 4.24 9.58 4.30
C LEU A 78 5.65 9.62 3.72
N LEU A 79 5.79 9.90 2.42
CA LEU A 79 7.09 10.09 1.76
C LEU A 79 7.34 11.57 1.51
N LYS A 80 8.55 12.03 1.82
CA LYS A 80 8.93 13.45 1.68
C LYS A 80 8.85 13.92 0.22
N GLU A 81 9.56 13.25 -0.68
CA GLU A 81 9.81 13.77 -2.05
C GLU A 81 9.31 12.84 -3.17
N PHE A 82 8.94 11.60 -2.87
CA PHE A 82 8.41 10.70 -3.90
C PHE A 82 6.90 10.84 -4.03
N LYS A 83 6.43 11.09 -5.26
CA LYS A 83 5.00 11.12 -5.60
C LYS A 83 4.82 10.59 -7.03
N PRO A 84 4.18 9.42 -7.22
CA PRO A 84 3.74 8.99 -8.54
C PRO A 84 2.86 10.06 -9.18
N ARG A 85 2.97 10.28 -10.49
CA ARG A 85 2.25 11.37 -11.18
C ARG A 85 0.73 11.32 -10.99
N PHE A 86 0.17 10.13 -10.87
CA PHE A 86 -1.27 9.89 -10.67
C PHE A 86 -1.71 9.96 -9.20
N ALA A 87 -0.79 9.89 -8.25
CA ALA A 87 -1.15 9.84 -6.85
C ALA A 87 -1.71 11.19 -6.38
N LYS A 88 -2.73 11.18 -5.52
CA LYS A 88 -3.20 12.39 -4.82
C LYS A 88 -2.80 12.30 -3.36
N ARG A 89 -2.13 13.33 -2.85
CA ARG A 89 -1.89 13.47 -1.40
C ARG A 89 -3.11 14.14 -0.80
N TYR A 90 -3.72 13.51 0.18
CA TYR A 90 -4.79 14.07 0.99
C TYR A 90 -4.23 14.74 2.25
N VAL A 91 -3.09 14.26 2.76
CA VAL A 91 -2.36 14.82 3.91
C VAL A 91 -0.85 14.85 3.59
N LYS A 92 -0.07 15.64 4.35
CA LYS A 92 1.41 15.67 4.31
C LYS A 92 1.99 15.15 5.64
N PHE A 93 1.77 13.87 5.94
CA PHE A 93 2.05 13.29 7.25
C PHE A 93 3.54 13.07 7.56
N TYR A 94 4.44 13.16 6.56
CA TYR A 94 5.88 12.88 6.75
C TYR A 94 6.48 13.50 8.01
N SER A 95 6.28 14.81 8.24
CA SER A 95 6.86 15.50 9.40
C SER A 95 6.30 15.02 10.73
N GLU A 96 4.99 14.75 10.79
CA GLU A 96 4.33 14.22 11.98
C GLU A 96 4.83 12.80 12.29
N GLY A 97 4.93 11.95 11.27
CA GLY A 97 5.50 10.61 11.41
C GLY A 97 6.93 10.63 11.92
N VAL A 98 7.79 11.49 11.36
CA VAL A 98 9.18 11.67 11.83
C VAL A 98 9.21 12.12 13.29
N ASN A 99 8.35 13.04 13.69
CA ASN A 99 8.29 13.52 15.08
C ASN A 99 7.80 12.42 16.04
N ALA A 100 6.80 11.63 15.66
CA ALA A 100 6.32 10.50 16.45
C ALA A 100 7.43 9.46 16.66
N LEU A 101 8.17 9.12 15.60
CA LEU A 101 9.30 8.18 15.68
C LEU A 101 10.45 8.72 16.53
N LYS A 102 10.74 10.02 16.48
CA LYS A 102 11.72 10.67 17.36
C LYS A 102 11.30 10.55 18.82
N LYS A 103 10.04 10.83 19.13
CA LYS A 103 9.48 10.72 20.48
C LYS A 103 9.57 9.28 20.99
N PHE A 104 9.15 8.30 20.19
CA PHE A 104 9.29 6.88 20.54
C PHE A 104 10.75 6.49 20.84
N LYS A 105 11.68 6.92 19.99
CA LYS A 105 13.12 6.70 20.19
C LYS A 105 13.63 7.36 21.47
N ASP A 106 13.12 8.53 21.84
CA ASP A 106 13.47 9.18 23.12
C ASP A 106 12.85 8.43 24.30
N ASP A 107 11.58 8.03 24.23
CA ASP A 107 10.88 7.27 25.28
C ASP A 107 11.58 5.94 25.58
N VAL A 108 12.07 5.22 24.57
CA VAL A 108 12.87 4.00 24.75
C VAL A 108 14.20 4.30 25.43
N ARG A 109 14.88 5.39 25.04
CA ARG A 109 16.19 5.77 25.61
C ARG A 109 16.11 6.23 27.06
N THR A 110 15.01 6.86 27.45
CA THR A 110 14.78 7.31 28.82
C THR A 110 14.15 6.24 29.71
N GLY A 111 13.75 5.10 29.13
CA GLY A 111 12.99 4.07 29.85
C GLY A 111 11.54 4.47 30.14
N SER A 112 11.02 5.50 29.48
CA SER A 112 9.60 5.90 29.56
C SER A 112 8.70 4.92 28.81
N PHE A 113 9.23 4.20 27.82
CA PHE A 113 8.54 3.12 27.12
C PHE A 113 9.39 1.82 27.15
N PRO A 114 8.77 0.66 27.42
CA PRO A 114 7.37 0.49 27.85
C PRO A 114 7.15 1.00 29.29
N ASP A 115 5.98 1.56 29.57
CA ASP A 115 5.56 1.89 30.92
C ASP A 115 4.79 0.74 31.57
N LYS A 116 4.34 0.91 32.81
CA LYS A 116 3.53 -0.08 33.54
C LYS A 116 2.14 -0.32 32.94
N ASN A 117 1.60 0.58 32.13
CA ASN A 117 0.27 0.44 31.53
C ASN A 117 0.32 -0.46 30.29
N VAL A 118 1.46 -0.49 29.59
CA VAL A 118 1.69 -1.35 28.42
C VAL A 118 2.59 -2.55 28.71
N SER A 119 3.03 -2.70 29.96
CA SER A 119 3.78 -3.86 30.43
C SER A 119 2.86 -4.82 31.19
N ILE A 120 2.97 -6.11 30.91
CA ILE A 120 2.25 -7.15 31.64
C ILE A 120 3.11 -7.59 32.82
N LYS A 121 2.53 -7.56 34.02
CA LYS A 121 3.16 -8.08 35.23
C LYS A 121 2.67 -9.51 35.47
N ILE A 122 3.59 -10.43 35.78
CA ILE A 122 3.23 -11.70 36.39
C ILE A 122 2.74 -11.46 37.82
N ASP A 123 1.82 -12.30 38.31
CA ASP A 123 1.45 -12.28 39.73
C ASP A 123 2.69 -12.53 40.61
N ASP A 124 2.78 -11.83 41.73
CA ASP A 124 3.97 -11.91 42.59
C ASP A 124 4.19 -13.32 43.16
N ASN A 125 3.11 -14.07 43.42
CA ASN A 125 3.23 -15.44 43.92
C ASN A 125 3.72 -16.41 42.84
N GLU A 126 3.25 -16.23 41.60
CA GLU A 126 3.71 -17.06 40.47
C GLU A 126 5.16 -16.74 40.09
N TRP A 127 5.59 -15.49 40.24
CA TRP A 127 6.99 -15.12 40.04
C TRP A 127 7.91 -15.77 41.08
N GLN A 128 7.50 -15.82 42.35
CA GLN A 128 8.28 -16.49 43.40
C GLN A 128 8.46 -17.99 43.11
N LYS A 129 7.38 -18.68 42.71
CA LYS A 129 7.47 -20.10 42.31
C LYS A 129 8.43 -20.30 41.13
N PHE A 130 8.37 -19.42 40.13
CA PHE A 130 9.29 -19.46 39.00
C PHE A 130 10.75 -19.33 39.44
N GLU A 131 11.07 -18.39 40.33
CA GLU A 131 12.42 -18.22 40.89
C GLU A 131 12.91 -19.44 41.68
N GLU A 132 12.01 -20.14 42.38
CA GLU A 132 12.33 -21.39 43.08
C GLU A 132 12.72 -22.51 42.09
N LEU A 133 11.92 -22.69 41.02
CA LEU A 133 12.19 -23.68 39.97
C LEU A 133 13.57 -23.50 39.31
N LEU A 134 14.05 -22.26 39.17
CA LEU A 134 15.37 -21.98 38.57
C LEU A 134 16.55 -22.40 39.47
N ARG A 135 16.36 -22.48 40.79
CA ARG A 135 17.43 -22.82 41.74
C ARG A 135 17.62 -24.33 41.92
N GLU A 136 16.65 -25.12 41.46
CA GLU A 136 16.70 -26.58 41.50
C GLU A 136 17.47 -27.20 40.32
N THR A 137 18.02 -26.36 39.42
CA THR A 137 18.86 -26.76 38.26
C THR A 137 20.32 -26.45 38.52
#